data_AF-A0A2V7YL51-F1
#
_entry.id   AF-A0A2V7YL51-F1
#
_cell.length_a   1.000
_cell.length_b   1.000
_cell.length_c   1.000
_cell.angle_alpha   90.00
_cell.angle_beta   90.00
_cell.angle_gamma   90.00
#
_symmetry.space_group_name_H-M   'P 1'
#
loop_
_entity.id
_entity.type
_entity.pdbx_description
1 polymer ?
#
loop_
_entity_poly.entity_id
_entity_poly.type
_entity_poly.pdbx_seq_one_letter_code
_entity_poly.pdbx_strand_id
1 'polypeptide(L)'
;MLGFLRRREPPKDPAPLARRPSAGLPADLMRKVRRIEIATNRLVDQGVAGDYHSVFKGLGMEFAEVRPYQPGDDVRTIDWNVTARMGAPFVKKYVEERDLTIFLVVDVSGSLSFGSRAILKRELAAEIAALLSFAALRNQDRVGAALVSDRLELFLEPRRRRTHILRLVREILDRPAAGGTDLEKGLDAVLATLKRRSVLFVISDFLASPCTRALKAAAARHDLIVVEIVDPRDQEIPAVGPVVLRDAETGETALVSGKRLARQHAERRASERQRKKRLRRV
;
A
#
# COMPACT_ATOMS: atom_id res chain seq x y z
N MET A 1 -51.28 -3.05 -22.78
CA MET A 1 -51.64 -2.16 -21.66
C MET A 1 -50.53 -2.30 -20.61
N LEU A 2 -49.91 -1.17 -20.24
CA LEU A 2 -48.59 -1.02 -19.62
C LEU A 2 -48.36 -1.80 -18.30
N GLY A 3 -47.21 -2.48 -18.19
CA GLY A 3 -46.65 -3.02 -16.94
C GLY A 3 -45.26 -2.44 -16.68
N PHE A 4 -45.20 -1.50 -15.74
CA PHE A 4 -44.12 -0.57 -15.45
C PHE A 4 -42.73 -1.20 -15.20
N LEU A 5 -41.74 -0.65 -15.91
CA LEU A 5 -40.31 -0.71 -15.62
C LEU A 5 -40.03 -0.16 -14.21
N ARG A 6 -39.62 -1.01 -13.27
CA ARG A 6 -38.98 -0.57 -12.02
C ARG A 6 -37.46 -0.62 -12.19
N ARG A 7 -36.89 0.49 -12.67
CA ARG A 7 -35.43 0.74 -12.62
C ARG A 7 -34.99 0.59 -11.15
N ARG A 8 -34.09 -0.34 -10.85
CA ARG A 8 -33.35 -0.33 -9.58
C ARG A 8 -32.39 0.85 -9.64
N GLU A 9 -32.63 1.86 -8.82
CA GLU A 9 -31.64 2.93 -8.60
C GLU A 9 -30.36 2.32 -8.01
N PRO A 10 -29.17 2.78 -8.45
CA PRO A 10 -27.92 2.41 -7.80
C PRO A 10 -27.93 2.95 -6.36
N PRO A 11 -27.36 2.23 -5.37
CA PRO A 11 -27.37 2.67 -3.98
C PRO A 11 -26.68 4.03 -3.84
N LYS A 12 -27.42 4.98 -3.27
CA LYS A 12 -26.99 6.33 -2.91
C LYS A 12 -26.07 6.23 -1.69
N ASP A 13 -24.82 6.64 -1.89
CA ASP A 13 -23.74 6.82 -0.90
C ASP A 13 -23.33 5.58 -0.07
N PRO A 14 -22.02 5.30 0.07
CA PRO A 14 -21.56 4.31 1.03
C PRO A 14 -21.98 4.77 2.43
N ALA A 15 -22.76 3.95 3.12
CA ALA A 15 -23.17 4.21 4.50
C ALA A 15 -21.97 4.64 5.34
N PRO A 16 -22.11 5.68 6.21
CA PRO A 16 -21.01 6.15 7.02
C PRO A 16 -20.47 4.99 7.87
N LEU A 17 -19.21 4.62 7.63
CA LEU A 17 -18.47 3.61 8.39
C LEU A 17 -18.64 3.89 9.88
N ALA A 18 -19.34 3.00 10.58
CA ALA A 18 -19.70 3.17 11.98
C ALA A 18 -18.44 3.48 12.81
N ARG A 19 -18.38 4.69 13.35
CA ARG A 19 -17.29 5.16 14.20
C ARG A 19 -17.38 4.38 15.52
N ARG A 20 -16.49 3.40 15.74
CA ARG A 20 -16.44 2.68 17.03
C ARG A 20 -16.16 3.68 18.17
N PRO A 21 -16.90 3.62 19.28
CA PRO A 21 -16.57 4.39 20.47
C PRO A 21 -15.22 3.93 21.01
N SER A 22 -14.43 4.87 21.52
CA SER A 22 -13.11 4.66 22.09
C SER A 22 -13.20 3.94 23.44
N ALA A 23 -13.46 2.64 23.43
CA ALA A 23 -12.98 1.79 24.51
C ALA A 23 -11.45 1.98 24.56
N GLY A 24 -10.90 2.21 25.75
CA GLY A 24 -9.47 2.39 25.94
C GLY A 24 -8.71 1.30 25.19
N LEU A 25 -7.72 1.73 24.41
CA LEU A 25 -6.88 0.80 23.65
C LEU A 25 -6.26 -0.23 24.60
N PRO A 26 -6.30 -1.54 24.29
CA PRO A 26 -5.61 -2.54 25.09
C PRO A 26 -4.16 -2.11 25.32
N ALA A 27 -3.68 -2.14 26.56
CA ALA A 27 -2.35 -1.64 26.92
C ALA A 27 -1.24 -2.31 26.08
N ASP A 28 -1.45 -3.57 25.69
CA ASP A 28 -0.55 -4.31 24.81
C ASP A 28 -0.44 -3.69 23.41
N LEU A 29 -1.57 -3.33 22.80
CA LEU A 29 -1.61 -2.68 21.49
C LEU A 29 -0.90 -1.32 21.54
N MET A 30 -1.10 -0.54 22.61
CA MET A 30 -0.38 0.73 22.79
C MET A 30 1.14 0.54 22.91
N ARG A 31 1.59 -0.50 23.62
CA ARG A 31 3.01 -0.84 23.69
C ARG A 31 3.56 -1.23 22.32
N LYS A 32 2.82 -2.02 21.54
CA LYS A 32 3.20 -2.39 20.17
C LYS A 32 3.31 -1.16 19.27
N VAL A 33 2.30 -0.30 19.23
CA VAL A 33 2.32 0.94 18.45
C VAL A 33 3.51 1.81 18.83
N ARG A 34 3.78 2.00 20.14
CA ARG A 34 4.95 2.75 20.62
C ARG A 34 6.27 2.11 20.22
N ARG A 35 6.38 0.77 20.29
CA ARG A 35 7.59 0.05 19.87
C ARG A 35 7.87 0.25 18.38
N ILE A 36 6.84 0.10 17.54
CA ILE A 36 6.94 0.33 16.09
C ILE A 36 7.37 1.76 15.82
N GLU A 37 6.77 2.74 16.49
CA GLU A 37 7.11 4.15 16.37
C GLU A 37 8.58 4.43 16.73
N ILE A 38 9.05 3.95 17.88
CA ILE A 38 10.43 4.17 18.35
C ILE A 38 11.43 3.50 17.39
N ALA A 39 11.21 2.23 17.05
CA ALA A 39 12.09 1.49 16.15
C ALA A 39 12.17 2.16 14.77
N THR A 40 11.02 2.60 14.26
CA THR A 40 10.92 3.29 12.98
C THR A 40 11.63 4.63 12.98
N ASN A 41 11.39 5.49 13.98
CA ASN A 41 12.05 6.79 14.05
C ASN A 41 13.57 6.64 14.11
N ARG A 42 14.07 5.67 14.89
CA ARG A 42 15.51 5.37 14.94
C ARG A 42 16.06 4.97 13.56
N LEU A 43 15.37 4.13 12.81
CA LEU A 43 15.79 3.72 11.46
C LEU A 43 15.76 4.90 10.47
N VAL A 44 14.72 5.73 10.54
CA VAL A 44 14.59 6.93 9.72
C VAL A 44 15.74 7.90 10.02
N ASP A 45 16.04 8.13 11.30
CA ASP A 45 17.13 9.00 11.77
C ASP A 45 18.51 8.49 11.36
N GLN A 46 18.71 7.16 11.31
CA GLN A 46 20.00 6.52 11.00
C GLN A 46 20.38 6.45 9.51
N GLY A 47 19.59 7.01 8.58
CA GLY A 47 20.03 7.21 7.20
C GLY A 47 19.00 6.95 6.11
N VAL A 48 17.84 6.38 6.44
CA VAL A 48 16.80 6.09 5.42
C VAL A 48 16.28 7.37 4.74
N ALA A 49 16.38 8.54 5.39
CA ALA A 49 16.03 9.82 4.75
C ALA A 49 16.93 10.19 3.56
N GLY A 50 18.20 9.76 3.55
CA GLY A 50 19.11 9.97 2.42
C GLY A 50 18.76 9.09 1.21
N ASP A 51 18.43 7.83 1.47
CA ASP A 51 17.99 6.86 0.44
C ASP A 51 16.56 7.11 -0.03
N TYR A 52 15.70 7.71 0.79
CA TYR A 52 14.37 8.16 0.37
C TYR A 52 14.48 9.10 -0.84
N HIS A 53 15.43 10.03 -0.83
CA HIS A 53 15.64 10.93 -1.97
C HIS A 53 16.11 10.22 -3.23
N SER A 54 16.81 9.08 -3.15
CA SER A 54 17.26 8.36 -4.35
C SER A 54 16.12 7.54 -4.97
N VAL A 55 15.25 6.95 -4.14
CA VAL A 55 14.12 6.12 -4.59
C VAL A 55 12.98 6.95 -5.21
N PHE A 56 12.80 8.20 -4.77
CA PHE A 56 11.68 9.06 -5.22
C PHE A 56 12.10 10.24 -6.13
N LYS A 57 13.34 10.25 -6.63
CA LYS A 57 13.84 11.26 -7.58
C LYS A 57 13.00 11.29 -8.86
N GLY A 58 12.46 12.46 -9.23
CA GLY A 58 11.76 12.71 -10.50
C GLY A 58 10.22 12.66 -10.45
N LEU A 59 9.60 12.50 -9.27
CA LEU A 59 8.15 12.28 -9.13
C LEU A 59 7.32 13.54 -8.78
N GLY A 60 7.92 14.74 -8.81
CA GLY A 60 7.22 16.01 -8.62
C GLY A 60 8.04 17.19 -9.13
N MET A 61 7.47 17.96 -10.07
CA MET A 61 8.03 19.22 -10.57
C MET A 61 6.91 20.27 -10.57
N GLU A 62 7.05 21.34 -9.80
CA GLU A 62 6.22 22.54 -9.93
C GLU A 62 7.08 23.74 -10.38
N PHE A 63 6.44 24.68 -11.08
CA PHE A 63 7.05 25.90 -11.60
C PHE A 63 7.38 26.85 -10.45
N ALA A 64 8.62 27.34 -10.38
CA ALA A 64 9.06 28.15 -9.23
C ALA A 64 9.32 29.62 -9.58
N GLU A 65 10.15 29.87 -10.58
CA GLU A 65 10.50 31.22 -10.99
C GLU A 65 10.94 31.26 -12.46
N VAL A 66 10.90 32.45 -13.05
CA VAL A 66 11.45 32.69 -14.38
C VAL A 66 12.74 33.45 -14.23
N ARG A 67 13.82 32.94 -14.81
CA ARG A 67 15.13 33.61 -14.80
C ARG A 67 15.62 33.87 -16.22
N PRO A 68 16.52 34.84 -16.43
CA PRO A 68 17.20 35.01 -17.71
C PRO A 68 17.88 33.69 -18.14
N TYR A 69 17.75 33.37 -19.42
CA TYR A 69 18.44 32.25 -20.06
C TYR A 69 19.95 32.44 -19.95
N GLN A 70 20.66 31.35 -19.65
CA GLN A 70 22.11 31.29 -19.71
C GLN A 70 22.55 30.24 -20.75
N PRO A 71 23.67 30.45 -21.46
CA PRO A 71 24.21 29.45 -22.36
C PRO A 71 24.44 28.11 -21.65
N GLY A 72 23.76 27.06 -22.11
CA GLY A 72 23.74 25.73 -21.49
C GLY A 72 22.38 25.30 -20.96
N ASP A 73 21.41 26.21 -20.86
CA ASP A 73 20.03 25.88 -20.49
C ASP A 73 19.30 25.15 -21.64
N ASP A 74 18.39 24.22 -21.30
CA ASP A 74 17.56 23.54 -22.30
C ASP A 74 16.56 24.54 -22.91
N VAL A 75 16.67 24.77 -24.23
CA VAL A 75 15.82 25.66 -25.03
C VAL A 75 14.33 25.28 -24.92
N ARG A 76 14.00 24.02 -24.63
CA ARG A 76 12.60 23.58 -24.40
C ARG A 76 11.97 24.17 -23.14
N THR A 77 12.79 24.66 -22.20
CA THR A 77 12.33 25.25 -20.94
C THR A 77 12.07 26.75 -21.04
N ILE A 78 12.24 27.36 -22.23
CA ILE A 78 12.00 28.78 -22.48
C ILE A 78 10.51 29.10 -22.31
N ASP A 79 10.24 30.14 -21.52
CA ASP A 79 8.91 30.75 -21.44
C ASP A 79 8.81 31.85 -22.50
N TRP A 80 8.15 31.54 -23.62
CA TRP A 80 7.97 32.48 -24.72
C TRP A 80 7.09 33.69 -24.36
N ASN A 81 6.17 33.57 -23.40
CA ASN A 81 5.31 34.68 -22.99
C ASN A 81 6.08 35.72 -22.17
N VAL A 82 6.93 35.27 -21.25
CA VAL A 82 7.78 36.16 -20.45
C VAL A 82 8.90 36.74 -21.33
N THR A 83 9.48 35.92 -22.20
CA THR A 83 10.48 36.34 -23.19
C THR A 83 9.96 37.48 -24.07
N ALA A 84 8.73 37.37 -24.56
CA ALA A 84 8.09 38.39 -25.39
C ALA A 84 7.87 39.72 -24.66
N ARG A 85 7.62 39.70 -23.34
CA ARG A 85 7.41 40.91 -22.53
C ARG A 85 8.71 41.57 -22.10
N MET A 86 9.72 40.78 -21.79
CA MET A 86 11.00 41.25 -21.25
C MET A 86 12.04 41.57 -22.33
N GLY A 87 11.80 41.16 -23.58
CA GLY A 87 12.69 41.44 -24.71
C GLY A 87 13.99 40.61 -24.72
N ALA A 88 14.12 39.64 -23.82
CA ALA A 88 15.26 38.74 -23.71
C ALA A 88 14.78 37.31 -23.37
N PRO A 89 15.52 36.23 -23.70
CA PRO A 89 15.09 34.87 -23.41
C PRO A 89 15.07 34.58 -21.91
N PHE A 90 13.97 34.00 -21.44
CA PHE A 90 13.75 33.61 -20.05
C PHE A 90 13.39 32.12 -19.96
N VAL A 91 13.99 31.41 -19.01
CA VAL A 91 13.74 29.98 -18.77
C VAL A 91 12.94 29.77 -17.50
N LYS A 92 12.04 28.79 -17.55
CA LYS A 92 11.32 28.30 -16.38
C LYS A 92 12.28 27.51 -15.50
N LYS A 93 12.58 28.04 -14.31
CA LYS A 93 13.27 27.28 -13.28
C LYS A 93 12.21 26.52 -12.49
N TYR A 94 12.25 25.20 -12.59
CA TYR A 94 11.48 24.32 -11.74
C TYR A 94 12.27 24.16 -10.43
N VAL A 95 11.67 24.51 -9.30
CA VAL A 95 12.21 24.14 -7.98
C VAL A 95 11.45 22.91 -7.53
N GLU A 96 12.17 22.00 -6.91
CA GLU A 96 11.62 20.75 -6.38
C GLU A 96 10.78 21.04 -5.12
N GLU A 97 9.59 21.61 -5.28
CA GLU A 97 8.64 21.77 -4.18
C GLU A 97 7.82 20.46 -4.05
N ARG A 98 8.21 19.63 -3.08
CA ARG A 98 7.71 18.26 -2.89
C ARG A 98 6.46 18.28 -2.01
N ASP A 99 5.29 18.16 -2.63
CA ASP A 99 4.07 17.70 -1.96
C ASP A 99 3.68 16.32 -2.50
N LEU A 100 4.60 15.35 -2.36
CA LEU A 100 4.30 13.98 -2.75
C LEU A 100 3.19 13.45 -1.84
N THR A 101 2.31 12.68 -2.46
CA THR A 101 1.32 11.90 -1.72
C THR A 101 1.78 10.46 -1.74
N ILE A 102 2.15 9.95 -0.58
CA ILE A 102 2.36 8.53 -0.34
C ILE A 102 1.02 7.93 0.02
N PHE A 103 0.58 6.92 -0.73
CA PHE A 103 -0.67 6.22 -0.46
C PHE A 103 -0.40 4.74 -0.21
N LEU A 104 -0.79 4.25 0.96
CA LEU A 104 -0.52 2.88 1.41
C LEU A 104 -1.79 2.03 1.27
N VAL A 105 -1.77 0.99 0.46
CA VAL A 105 -2.82 -0.03 0.39
C VAL A 105 -2.32 -1.24 1.17
N VAL A 106 -2.96 -1.52 2.30
CA VAL A 106 -2.53 -2.60 3.20
C VAL A 106 -3.61 -3.67 3.24
N ASP A 107 -3.21 -4.89 2.89
CA ASP A 107 -4.06 -6.07 3.02
C ASP A 107 -4.28 -6.40 4.50
N VAL A 108 -5.54 -6.60 4.88
CA VAL A 108 -5.95 -6.97 6.24
C VAL A 108 -6.76 -8.27 6.27
N SER A 109 -6.71 -9.07 5.20
CA SER A 109 -7.33 -10.40 5.12
C SER A 109 -6.80 -11.37 6.19
N GLY A 110 -7.52 -12.48 6.41
CA GLY A 110 -7.16 -13.49 7.41
C GLY A 110 -5.78 -14.10 7.18
N SER A 111 -5.35 -14.21 5.92
CA SER A 111 -4.01 -14.67 5.53
C SER A 111 -2.85 -13.94 6.23
N LEU A 112 -2.99 -12.64 6.53
CA LEU A 112 -1.96 -11.87 7.26
C LEU A 112 -1.96 -12.11 8.77
N SER A 113 -2.95 -12.84 9.31
CA SER A 113 -2.96 -13.27 10.71
C SER A 113 -2.05 -14.49 10.96
N PHE A 114 -1.39 -15.00 9.92
CA PHE A 114 -0.39 -16.06 10.00
C PHE A 114 1.02 -15.51 10.24
N GLY A 115 1.84 -16.30 10.95
CA GLY A 115 3.27 -16.10 11.10
C GLY A 115 3.90 -17.38 11.64
N SER A 116 4.94 -17.89 10.97
CA SER A 116 5.63 -19.11 11.40
C SER A 116 6.82 -18.86 12.32
N ARG A 117 7.22 -17.60 12.46
CA ARG A 117 8.30 -17.14 13.33
C ARG A 117 7.71 -16.31 14.48
N ALA A 118 8.53 -15.42 15.05
CA ALA A 118 8.19 -14.59 16.20
C ALA A 118 7.23 -13.41 15.90
N ILE A 119 6.89 -13.16 14.64
CA ILE A 119 6.07 -12.00 14.22
C ILE A 119 5.00 -12.45 13.23
N LEU A 120 3.82 -11.86 13.33
CA LEU A 120 2.73 -12.07 12.37
C LEU A 120 2.95 -11.24 11.10
N LYS A 121 2.47 -11.70 9.95
CA LYS A 121 2.54 -10.95 8.68
C LYS A 121 1.87 -9.57 8.79
N ARG A 122 0.76 -9.48 9.52
CA ARG A 122 0.07 -8.21 9.83
C ARG A 122 0.92 -7.24 10.65
N GLU A 123 1.68 -7.74 11.63
CA GLU A 123 2.56 -6.90 12.44
C GLU A 123 3.72 -6.36 11.59
N LEU A 124 4.29 -7.20 10.72
CA LEU A 124 5.29 -6.77 9.75
C LEU A 124 4.71 -5.74 8.75
N ALA A 125 3.47 -5.93 8.28
CA ALA A 125 2.79 -4.95 7.43
C ALA A 125 2.64 -3.59 8.13
N ALA A 126 2.28 -3.60 9.42
CA ALA A 126 2.18 -2.39 10.23
C ALA A 126 3.54 -1.70 10.43
N GLU A 127 4.62 -2.46 10.63
CA GLU A 127 5.99 -1.93 10.71
C GLU A 127 6.43 -1.28 9.40
N ILE A 128 6.22 -1.94 8.26
CA ILE A 128 6.54 -1.39 6.94
C ILE A 128 5.72 -0.12 6.68
N ALA A 129 4.41 -0.16 6.94
CA ALA A 129 3.54 1.00 6.77
C ALA A 129 3.97 2.17 7.66
N ALA A 130 4.34 1.91 8.92
CA ALA A 130 4.88 2.92 9.82
C ALA A 130 6.18 3.52 9.26
N LEU A 131 7.11 2.67 8.81
CA LEU A 131 8.40 3.10 8.25
C LEU A 131 8.23 4.05 7.07
N LEU A 132 7.41 3.66 6.09
CA LEU A 132 7.12 4.50 4.93
C LEU A 132 6.43 5.81 5.33
N SER A 133 5.48 5.74 6.26
CA SER A 133 4.71 6.90 6.72
C SER A 133 5.57 7.91 7.49
N PHE A 134 6.43 7.45 8.40
CA PHE A 134 7.30 8.32 9.19
C PHE A 134 8.42 8.92 8.33
N ALA A 135 8.96 8.16 7.37
CA ALA A 135 9.89 8.69 6.38
C ALA A 135 9.24 9.81 5.54
N ALA A 136 8.02 9.60 5.05
CA ALA A 136 7.24 10.61 4.34
C ALA A 136 6.95 11.85 5.20
N LEU A 137 6.56 11.65 6.47
CA LEU A 137 6.29 12.76 7.39
C LEU A 137 7.54 13.62 7.64
N ARG A 138 8.72 13.00 7.75
CA ARG A 138 9.99 13.72 7.90
C ARG A 138 10.26 14.63 6.71
N ASN A 139 9.88 14.20 5.51
CA ASN A 139 9.99 14.96 4.27
C ASN A 139 8.79 15.89 4.01
N GLN A 140 7.89 16.06 4.98
CA GLN A 140 6.68 16.86 4.86
C GLN A 140 5.72 16.40 3.75
N ASP A 141 5.78 15.12 3.35
CA ASP A 141 4.88 14.54 2.37
C ASP A 141 3.54 14.14 3.00
N ARG A 142 2.46 14.11 2.21
CA ARG A 142 1.15 13.64 2.66
C ARG A 142 1.12 12.12 2.66
N VAL A 143 0.61 11.54 3.75
CA VAL A 143 0.41 10.10 3.86
C VAL A 143 -1.08 9.81 3.94
N GLY A 144 -1.59 9.01 2.99
CA GLY A 144 -2.92 8.41 3.04
C GLY A 144 -2.81 6.89 3.05
N ALA A 145 -3.93 6.22 3.35
CA ALA A 145 -3.94 4.77 3.36
C ALA A 145 -5.33 4.19 3.06
N ALA A 146 -5.37 2.96 2.57
CA ALA A 146 -6.55 2.14 2.50
C ALA A 146 -6.25 0.75 3.08
N LEU A 147 -7.15 0.24 3.92
CA LEU A 147 -7.13 -1.14 4.36
C LEU A 147 -8.09 -1.94 3.49
N VAL A 148 -7.63 -3.07 2.97
CA VAL A 148 -8.38 -3.86 1.99
C VAL A 148 -8.39 -5.35 2.35
N SER A 149 -9.50 -6.01 2.03
CA SER A 149 -9.64 -7.47 1.99
C SER A 149 -10.31 -7.84 0.65
N ASP A 150 -11.45 -8.53 0.66
CA ASP A 150 -12.34 -8.68 -0.51
C ASP A 150 -13.08 -7.38 -0.90
N ARG A 151 -12.89 -6.31 -0.12
CA ARG A 151 -13.48 -4.99 -0.28
C ARG A 151 -12.59 -3.91 0.34
N LEU A 152 -12.98 -2.66 0.17
CA LEU A 152 -12.39 -1.52 0.88
C LEU A 152 -12.93 -1.47 2.33
N GLU A 153 -12.07 -1.76 3.30
CA GLU A 153 -12.41 -1.84 4.73
C GLU A 153 -12.30 -0.47 5.42
N LEU A 154 -11.30 0.32 5.04
CA LEU A 154 -11.07 1.67 5.56
C LEU A 154 -10.35 2.51 4.51
N PHE A 155 -10.74 3.78 4.39
CA PHE A 155 -10.01 4.77 3.60
C PHE A 155 -9.63 5.95 4.49
N LEU A 156 -8.35 6.29 4.50
CA LEU A 156 -7.75 7.40 5.23
C LEU A 156 -7.21 8.39 4.21
N GLU A 157 -7.83 9.57 4.16
CA GLU A 157 -7.37 10.65 3.29
C GLU A 157 -5.92 11.06 3.62
N PRO A 158 -5.12 11.46 2.61
CA PRO A 158 -3.76 11.90 2.83
C PRO A 158 -3.64 13.12 3.77
N ARG A 159 -2.86 12.99 4.86
CA ARG A 159 -2.60 14.05 5.85
C ARG A 159 -1.12 14.07 6.26
N ARG A 160 -0.66 15.20 6.80
CA ARG A 160 0.70 15.43 7.33
C ARG A 160 0.71 15.51 8.86
N ARG A 161 0.27 14.46 9.54
CA ARG A 161 0.19 14.48 11.01
C ARG A 161 0.67 13.18 11.62
N ARG A 162 1.53 13.26 12.63
CA ARG A 162 1.98 12.09 13.40
C ARG A 162 0.82 11.27 13.97
N THR A 163 -0.22 11.94 14.48
CA THR A 163 -1.43 11.26 15.00
C THR A 163 -2.19 10.48 13.91
N HIS A 164 -2.10 10.90 12.65
CA HIS A 164 -2.68 10.18 11.51
C HIS A 164 -1.93 8.85 11.26
N ILE A 165 -0.60 8.88 11.35
CA ILE A 165 0.24 7.67 11.18
C ILE A 165 -0.01 6.68 12.32
N LEU A 166 -0.05 7.16 13.56
CA LEU A 166 -0.35 6.31 14.71
C LEU A 166 -1.75 5.68 14.62
N ARG A 167 -2.72 6.41 14.08
CA ARG A 167 -4.04 5.85 13.75
C ARG A 167 -3.94 4.76 12.70
N LEU A 168 -3.21 4.98 11.61
CA LEU A 168 -2.99 3.95 10.58
C LEU A 168 -2.42 2.67 11.18
N VAL A 169 -1.33 2.75 11.95
CA VAL A 169 -0.69 1.59 12.57
C VAL A 169 -1.67 0.84 13.48
N ARG A 170 -2.45 1.58 14.29
CA ARG A 170 -3.50 1.00 15.13
C ARG A 170 -4.55 0.26 14.30
N GLU A 171 -5.05 0.87 13.23
CA GLU A 171 -6.08 0.25 12.38
C GLU A 171 -5.56 -1.01 11.70
N ILE A 172 -4.30 -1.07 11.29
CA ILE A 172 -3.70 -2.29 10.72
C ILE A 172 -3.66 -3.41 11.78
N LEU A 173 -3.24 -3.10 13.01
CA LEU A 173 -3.05 -4.09 14.07
C LEU A 173 -4.38 -4.61 14.67
N ASP A 174 -5.36 -3.74 14.85
CA ASP A 174 -6.58 -4.01 15.64
C ASP A 174 -7.79 -4.40 14.78
N ARG A 175 -7.75 -4.13 13.46
CA ARG A 175 -8.90 -4.42 12.60
C ARG A 175 -9.09 -5.93 12.49
N PRO A 176 -10.29 -6.47 12.79
CA PRO A 176 -10.53 -7.90 12.62
C PRO A 176 -10.29 -8.30 11.15
N ALA A 177 -9.70 -9.47 10.94
CA ALA A 177 -9.74 -10.08 9.62
C ALA A 177 -11.21 -10.31 9.25
N ALA A 178 -11.65 -9.72 8.15
CA ALA A 178 -13.03 -9.79 7.70
C ALA A 178 -13.07 -9.88 6.17
N GLY A 179 -13.85 -10.84 5.67
CA GLY A 179 -13.99 -11.07 4.24
C GLY A 179 -12.94 -12.02 3.66
N GLY A 180 -13.20 -12.50 2.45
CA GLY A 180 -12.28 -13.38 1.73
C GLY A 180 -11.02 -12.65 1.24
N THR A 181 -10.14 -13.41 0.61
CA THR A 181 -8.82 -12.94 0.18
C THR A 181 -8.82 -12.40 -1.26
N ASP A 182 -9.84 -11.63 -1.67
CA ASP A 182 -9.94 -11.07 -3.03
C ASP A 182 -9.39 -9.64 -3.11
N LEU A 183 -8.06 -9.53 -3.05
CA LEU A 183 -7.34 -8.26 -3.09
C LEU A 183 -7.67 -7.42 -4.34
N GLU A 184 -8.04 -8.06 -5.46
CA GLU A 184 -8.33 -7.34 -6.70
C GLU A 184 -9.54 -6.42 -6.55
N LYS A 185 -10.62 -6.89 -5.92
CA LYS A 185 -11.81 -6.08 -5.64
C LYS A 185 -11.52 -4.93 -4.68
N GLY A 186 -10.75 -5.20 -3.63
CA GLY A 186 -10.30 -4.17 -2.70
C GLY A 186 -9.49 -3.08 -3.41
N LEU A 187 -8.56 -3.47 -4.26
CA LEU A 187 -7.72 -2.54 -5.01
C LEU A 187 -8.52 -1.73 -6.05
N ASP A 188 -9.47 -2.34 -6.76
CA ASP A 188 -10.37 -1.63 -7.68
C ASP A 188 -11.17 -0.53 -6.94
N ALA A 189 -11.70 -0.83 -5.75
CA ALA A 189 -12.42 0.14 -4.92
C ALA A 189 -11.51 1.29 -4.45
N VAL A 190 -10.25 1.00 -4.14
CA VAL A 190 -9.24 2.03 -3.84
C VAL A 190 -9.00 2.91 -5.06
N LEU A 191 -8.76 2.34 -6.23
CA LEU A 191 -8.49 3.11 -7.46
C LEU A 191 -9.70 3.94 -7.91
N ALA A 192 -10.92 3.49 -7.61
CA ALA A 192 -12.13 4.27 -7.83
C ALA A 192 -12.20 5.51 -6.91
N THR A 193 -11.71 5.40 -5.68
CA THR A 193 -11.74 6.47 -4.66
C THR A 193 -10.55 7.42 -4.76
N LEU A 194 -9.36 6.88 -5.02
CA LEU A 194 -8.11 7.63 -5.13
C LEU A 194 -8.03 8.33 -6.49
N LYS A 195 -8.30 9.64 -6.49
CA LYS A 195 -8.34 10.45 -7.71
C LYS A 195 -6.98 11.05 -8.09
N ARG A 196 -6.20 11.49 -7.10
CA ARG A 196 -4.91 12.15 -7.32
C ARG A 196 -3.80 11.13 -7.54
N ARG A 197 -2.88 11.43 -8.46
CA ARG A 197 -1.65 10.64 -8.64
C ARG A 197 -0.83 10.67 -7.34
N SER A 198 -0.26 9.53 -7.01
CA SER A 198 0.45 9.28 -5.75
C SER A 198 1.48 8.19 -5.96
N VAL A 199 2.46 8.10 -5.07
CA VAL A 199 3.28 6.90 -4.94
C VAL A 199 2.45 5.88 -4.17
N LEU A 200 2.04 4.80 -4.84
CA LEU A 200 1.10 3.82 -4.31
C LEU A 200 1.86 2.57 -3.86
N PHE A 201 1.91 2.33 -2.56
CA PHE A 201 2.47 1.09 -2.02
C PHE A 201 1.36 0.08 -1.81
N VAL A 202 1.47 -1.12 -2.38
CA VAL A 202 0.55 -2.23 -2.11
C VAL A 202 1.29 -3.27 -1.28
N ILE A 203 0.86 -3.43 -0.02
CA ILE A 203 1.46 -4.30 0.98
C ILE A 203 0.53 -5.50 1.21
N SER A 204 0.92 -6.69 0.73
CA SER A 204 0.14 -7.94 0.83
C SER A 204 1.06 -9.15 0.72
N ASP A 205 0.57 -10.33 1.08
CA ASP A 205 1.24 -11.61 0.82
C ASP A 205 0.86 -12.24 -0.54
N PHE A 206 -0.12 -11.67 -1.26
CA PHE A 206 -0.57 -12.05 -2.60
C PHE A 206 -0.90 -13.56 -2.75
N LEU A 207 -1.39 -14.22 -1.70
CA LEU A 207 -1.53 -15.69 -1.67
C LEU A 207 -2.76 -16.27 -2.36
N ALA A 208 -3.86 -15.52 -2.50
CA ALA A 208 -5.15 -16.09 -2.91
C ALA A 208 -5.46 -15.96 -4.41
N SER A 209 -5.53 -14.74 -4.94
CA SER A 209 -5.93 -14.49 -6.33
C SER A 209 -4.96 -13.56 -7.06
N PRO A 210 -4.67 -13.80 -8.36
CA PRO A 210 -3.84 -12.89 -9.15
C PRO A 210 -4.57 -11.55 -9.35
N CYS A 211 -4.13 -10.50 -8.68
CA CYS A 211 -4.64 -9.13 -8.83
C CYS A 211 -3.99 -8.36 -10.00
N THR A 212 -3.59 -9.09 -11.05
CA THR A 212 -2.75 -8.53 -12.14
C THR A 212 -3.44 -7.40 -12.90
N ARG A 213 -4.77 -7.45 -13.08
CA ARG A 213 -5.49 -6.40 -13.80
C ARG A 213 -5.53 -5.12 -12.96
N ALA A 214 -5.92 -5.21 -11.69
CA ALA A 214 -5.96 -4.04 -10.82
C ALA A 214 -4.56 -3.45 -10.59
N LEU A 215 -3.51 -4.26 -10.46
CA LEU A 215 -2.12 -3.76 -10.36
C LEU A 215 -1.68 -3.03 -11.65
N LYS A 216 -2.04 -3.53 -12.84
CA LYS A 216 -1.77 -2.81 -14.09
C LYS A 216 -2.51 -1.49 -14.16
N ALA A 217 -3.78 -1.45 -13.76
CA ALA A 217 -4.56 -0.23 -13.70
C ALA A 217 -3.98 0.78 -12.69
N ALA A 218 -3.49 0.29 -11.54
CA ALA A 218 -2.79 1.09 -10.55
C ALA A 218 -1.50 1.69 -11.13
N ALA A 219 -0.64 0.87 -11.75
CA ALA A 219 0.61 1.30 -12.36
C ALA A 219 0.42 2.32 -13.50
N ALA A 220 -0.71 2.28 -14.20
CA ALA A 220 -1.02 3.24 -15.25
C ALA A 220 -1.39 4.64 -14.70
N ARG A 221 -1.86 4.73 -13.45
CA ARG A 221 -2.37 5.97 -12.84
C ARG A 221 -1.50 6.50 -11.69
N HIS A 222 -0.72 5.63 -11.08
CA HIS A 222 0.08 5.88 -9.88
C HIS A 222 1.47 5.27 -10.06
N ASP A 223 2.43 5.80 -9.31
CA ASP A 223 3.77 5.23 -9.25
C ASP A 223 3.72 4.05 -8.27
N LEU A 224 3.42 2.87 -8.83
CA LEU A 224 3.10 1.66 -8.06
C LEU A 224 4.37 0.95 -7.57
N ILE A 225 4.41 0.70 -6.26
CA ILE A 225 5.41 -0.15 -5.61
C ILE A 225 4.69 -1.30 -4.92
N VAL A 226 5.05 -2.53 -5.28
CA VAL A 226 4.48 -3.74 -4.68
C VAL A 226 5.44 -4.26 -3.61
N VAL A 227 4.93 -4.39 -2.38
CA VAL A 227 5.64 -4.96 -1.24
C VAL A 227 5.01 -6.30 -0.90
N GLU A 228 5.69 -7.38 -1.28
CA GLU A 228 5.26 -8.74 -0.99
C GLU A 228 5.77 -9.17 0.39
N ILE A 229 4.84 -9.49 1.30
CA ILE A 229 5.16 -10.07 2.61
C ILE A 229 5.17 -11.58 2.47
N VAL A 230 6.31 -12.20 2.79
CA VAL A 230 6.46 -13.66 2.64
C VAL A 230 6.89 -14.27 3.96
N ASP A 231 6.14 -15.27 4.42
CA ASP A 231 6.55 -16.11 5.53
C ASP A 231 7.40 -17.32 5.01
N PRO A 232 8.41 -17.79 5.75
CA PRO A 232 9.17 -18.98 5.35
C PRO A 232 8.30 -20.22 5.09
N ARG A 233 7.23 -20.40 5.86
CA ARG A 233 6.27 -21.50 5.66
C ARG A 233 5.33 -21.26 4.49
N ASP A 234 5.19 -20.02 4.03
CA ASP A 234 4.57 -19.73 2.74
C ASP A 234 5.46 -20.21 1.59
N GLN A 235 6.77 -20.38 1.78
CA GLN A 235 7.67 -20.90 0.75
C GLN A 235 7.89 -22.41 0.86
N GLU A 236 8.02 -22.92 2.07
CA GLU A 236 8.35 -24.31 2.34
C GLU A 236 7.51 -24.88 3.49
N ILE A 237 6.66 -25.84 3.15
CA ILE A 237 5.95 -26.65 4.13
C ILE A 237 6.81 -27.89 4.39
N PRO A 238 7.19 -28.16 5.66
CA PRO A 238 8.07 -29.28 5.98
C PRO A 238 7.33 -30.60 5.79
N ALA A 239 8.01 -31.61 5.24
CA ALA A 239 7.46 -32.94 5.02
C ALA A 239 7.40 -33.76 6.33
N VAL A 240 6.56 -33.32 7.26
CA VAL A 240 6.33 -33.98 8.55
C VAL A 240 5.18 -35.00 8.47
N GLY A 241 4.91 -35.70 9.58
CA GLY A 241 3.79 -36.62 9.72
C GLY A 241 2.41 -35.95 9.62
N PRO A 242 1.35 -36.58 10.14
CA PRO A 242 0.04 -35.95 10.23
C PRO A 242 0.13 -34.64 11.03
N VAL A 243 -0.45 -33.57 10.50
CA VAL A 243 -0.50 -32.26 11.15
C VAL A 243 -1.93 -31.76 11.17
N VAL A 244 -2.29 -31.08 12.26
CA VAL A 244 -3.57 -30.37 12.34
C VAL A 244 -3.34 -28.96 11.81
N LEU A 245 -4.02 -28.62 10.72
CA LEU A 245 -4.08 -27.26 10.22
C LEU A 245 -5.34 -26.59 10.73
N ARG A 246 -5.26 -25.28 10.96
CA ARG A 246 -6.41 -24.42 11.19
C ARG A 246 -6.49 -23.42 10.05
N ASP A 247 -7.64 -23.35 9.39
CA ASP A 247 -7.89 -22.35 8.36
C ASP A 247 -7.94 -20.95 9.00
N ALA A 248 -7.25 -19.98 8.40
CA ALA A 248 -7.12 -18.63 8.95
C ALA A 248 -8.39 -17.78 8.75
N GLU A 249 -9.27 -18.16 7.83
CA GLU A 249 -10.49 -17.44 7.47
C GLU A 249 -11.73 -18.06 8.15
N THR A 250 -11.86 -19.39 8.13
CA THR A 250 -13.02 -20.09 8.72
C THR A 250 -12.77 -20.54 10.16
N GLY A 251 -11.50 -20.69 10.55
CA GLY A 251 -11.12 -21.24 11.85
C GLY A 251 -11.28 -22.76 11.97
N GLU A 252 -11.73 -23.43 10.91
CA GLU A 252 -11.90 -24.89 10.87
C GLU A 252 -10.57 -25.61 11.01
N THR A 253 -10.58 -26.77 11.67
CA THR A 253 -9.40 -27.61 11.83
C THR A 253 -9.50 -28.89 11.01
N ALA A 254 -8.41 -29.25 10.35
CA ALA A 254 -8.33 -30.47 9.55
C ALA A 254 -7.03 -31.21 9.82
N LEU A 255 -7.12 -32.53 10.02
CA LEU A 255 -5.96 -33.41 10.07
C LEU A 255 -5.52 -33.73 8.64
N VAL A 256 -4.34 -33.27 8.26
CA VAL A 256 -3.78 -33.48 6.92
C VAL A 256 -2.42 -34.16 6.99
N SER A 257 -2.06 -34.88 5.93
CA SER A 257 -0.72 -35.44 5.80
C SER A 257 0.27 -34.33 5.46
N GLY A 258 1.22 -34.05 6.36
CA GLY A 258 2.27 -33.04 6.14
C GLY A 258 3.12 -33.33 4.89
N LYS A 259 3.41 -34.61 4.61
CA LYS A 259 4.09 -35.03 3.38
C LYS A 259 3.30 -34.68 2.11
N ARG A 260 1.99 -34.96 2.08
CA ARG A 260 1.12 -34.64 0.93
C ARG A 260 1.02 -33.13 0.73
N LEU A 261 0.86 -32.39 1.83
CA LEU A 261 0.77 -30.94 1.83
C LEU A 261 2.06 -30.29 1.32
N ALA A 262 3.23 -30.74 1.79
CA ALA A 262 4.53 -30.27 1.33
C ALA A 262 4.71 -30.43 -0.19
N ARG A 263 4.32 -31.59 -0.72
CA ARG A 263 4.39 -31.87 -2.16
C ARG A 263 3.47 -30.94 -2.97
N GLN A 264 2.19 -30.87 -2.60
CA GLN A 264 1.22 -30.01 -3.29
C GLN A 264 1.62 -28.54 -3.27
N HIS A 265 2.16 -28.08 -2.14
CA HIS A 265 2.65 -26.73 -1.98
C HIS A 265 3.87 -26.44 -2.88
N ALA A 266 4.84 -27.36 -2.93
CA ALA A 266 6.01 -27.23 -3.81
C ALA A 266 5.61 -27.14 -5.30
N GLU A 267 4.66 -27.99 -5.74
CA GLU A 267 4.12 -27.97 -7.10
C GLU A 267 3.43 -26.62 -7.42
N ARG A 268 2.59 -26.13 -6.50
CA ARG A 268 1.93 -24.81 -6.66
C ARG A 268 2.94 -23.67 -6.77
N ARG A 269 3.95 -23.64 -5.90
CA ARG A 269 5.00 -22.60 -5.92
C ARG A 269 5.88 -22.66 -7.17
N ALA A 270 6.18 -23.84 -7.69
CA ALA A 270 6.92 -23.98 -8.94
C ALA A 270 6.16 -23.31 -10.12
N SER A 271 4.86 -23.53 -10.20
CA SER A 271 4.01 -22.92 -11.23
C SER A 271 3.88 -21.39 -11.08
N GLU A 272 3.71 -20.88 -9.86
CA GLU A 272 3.67 -19.45 -9.57
C GLU A 272 5.00 -18.74 -9.91
N ARG A 273 6.15 -19.37 -9.58
CA ARG A 273 7.49 -18.84 -9.91
C ARG A 273 7.70 -18.74 -11.41
N GLN A 274 7.27 -19.74 -12.18
CA GLN A 274 7.32 -19.66 -13.65
C GLN A 274 6.44 -18.54 -14.20
N ARG A 275 5.24 -18.33 -13.62
CA ARG A 275 4.32 -17.26 -14.03
C ARG A 275 4.87 -15.87 -13.71
N LYS A 276 5.46 -15.66 -12.50
CA LYS A 276 6.13 -14.39 -12.13
C LYS A 276 7.34 -14.09 -13.02
N LYS A 277 8.15 -15.10 -13.40
CA LYS A 277 9.27 -14.92 -14.34
C LYS A 277 8.83 -14.48 -15.74
N ARG A 278 7.68 -14.95 -16.22
CA ARG A 278 7.09 -14.50 -17.51
C ARG A 278 6.59 -13.05 -17.44
N LEU A 279 6.03 -12.63 -16.31
CA LEU A 279 5.53 -11.27 -16.10
C LEU A 279 6.62 -10.21 -15.95
N ARG A 280 7.83 -10.56 -15.50
CA ARG A 280 8.99 -9.64 -15.38
C ARG A 280 9.76 -9.39 -16.69
N ARG A 281 9.39 -10.06 -17.79
CA ARG A 281 10.06 -9.98 -19.10
C ARG A 281 9.32 -9.12 -20.13
N VAL A 282 8.32 -8.37 -19.69
CA VAL A 282 7.58 -7.36 -20.48
C VAL A 282 7.76 -6.03 -19.78
#